data_AF-X1T6D7-F1
#
_entry.id   AF-X1T6D7-F1
#
_cell.length_a   1.000
_cell.length_b   1.000
_cell.length_c   1.000
_cell.angle_alpha   90.00
_cell.angle_beta   90.00
_cell.angle_gamma   90.00
#
_symmetry.space_group_name_H-M   'P 1'
#
loop_
_entity.id
_entity.type
_entity.pdbx_description
1 polymer ?
#
loop_
_entity_poly.entity_id
_entity_poly.type
_entity_poly.pdbx_seq_one_letter_code
_entity_poly.pdbx_strand_id
1 'polypeptide(L)'
;MGKKRDAERGKQKIHEAMEVLEALGLPLRQQNERSALTLLSLLGLKPGNTWDKASNPLMGITPMMEFFAAHYGKQYAPNTRETVRRHTVHQFVQAALIMPNPDKPSRPTNSPKAVYQIEPSALKLLRLFGKLSWERRLR
;
A
#
# COMPACT_ATOMS: atom_id res chain seq x y z
N MET A 1 -11.39 18.04 -19.54
CA MET A 1 -10.45 18.56 -18.50
C MET A 1 -10.28 17.68 -17.27
N GLY A 2 -11.27 16.87 -16.84
CA GLY A 2 -11.21 16.07 -15.60
C GLY A 2 -10.17 14.93 -15.58
N LYS A 3 -10.16 14.06 -16.60
CA LYS A 3 -9.26 12.88 -16.67
C LYS A 3 -7.76 13.22 -16.55
N LYS A 4 -7.32 14.37 -17.07
CA LYS A 4 -5.93 14.83 -16.96
C LYS A 4 -5.55 15.17 -15.52
N ARG A 5 -6.44 15.84 -14.77
CA ARG A 5 -6.19 16.21 -13.36
C ARG A 5 -6.15 14.97 -12.46
N ASP A 6 -6.99 13.98 -12.74
CA ASP A 6 -7.01 12.73 -11.97
C ASP A 6 -5.75 11.90 -12.20
N ALA A 7 -5.24 11.88 -13.44
CA ALA A 7 -3.97 11.23 -13.75
C ALA A 7 -2.77 11.90 -13.05
N GLU A 8 -2.72 13.23 -13.01
CA GLU A 8 -1.66 13.96 -12.29
C GLU A 8 -1.74 13.73 -10.77
N ARG A 9 -2.94 13.77 -10.18
CA ARG A 9 -3.14 13.40 -8.77
C ARG A 9 -2.69 11.97 -8.48
N GLY A 10 -2.93 11.05 -9.42
CA GLY A 10 -2.51 9.66 -9.30
C GLY A 10 -0.99 9.53 -9.25
N LYS A 11 -0.27 10.20 -10.16
CA LYS A 11 1.19 10.24 -10.17
C LYS A 11 1.75 10.83 -8.87
N GLN A 12 1.19 11.96 -8.42
CA GLN A 12 1.61 12.60 -7.17
C GLN A 12 1.43 11.64 -5.98
N LYS A 13 0.26 10.99 -5.87
CA LYS A 13 -0.02 10.07 -4.76
C LYS A 13 0.90 8.85 -4.75
N ILE A 14 1.26 8.33 -5.94
CA ILE A 14 2.25 7.26 -6.08
C ILE A 14 3.62 7.74 -5.59
N HIS A 15 4.04 8.95 -5.97
CA HIS A 15 5.31 9.52 -5.53
C HIS A 15 5.37 9.69 -4.01
N GLU A 16 4.33 10.27 -3.42
CA GLU A 16 4.20 10.39 -1.95
C GLU A 16 4.29 9.01 -1.25
N ALA A 17 3.67 7.98 -1.82
CA ALA A 17 3.76 6.63 -1.27
C ALA A 17 5.17 6.02 -1.43
N MET A 18 5.94 6.39 -2.46
CA MET A 18 7.35 6.01 -2.56
C MET A 18 8.21 6.71 -1.50
N GLU A 19 7.99 8.01 -1.27
CA GLU A 19 8.66 8.77 -0.20
C GLU A 19 8.36 8.16 1.18
N VAL A 20 7.13 7.75 1.43
CA VAL A 20 6.76 7.03 2.65
C VAL A 20 7.53 5.72 2.81
N LEU A 21 7.65 4.92 1.74
CA LEU A 21 8.37 3.66 1.79
C LEU A 21 9.87 3.86 2.05
N GLU A 22 10.46 4.91 1.47
CA GLU A 22 11.82 5.33 1.74
C GLU A 22 11.98 5.79 3.20
N ALA A 23 11.09 6.66 3.69
CA ALA A 23 11.12 7.21 5.04
C ALA A 23 10.94 6.13 6.13
N LEU A 24 10.17 5.08 5.84
CA LEU A 24 10.02 3.91 6.72
C LEU A 24 11.22 2.95 6.65
N GLY A 25 12.23 3.26 5.83
CA GLY A 25 13.46 2.46 5.72
C GLY A 25 13.28 1.13 4.98
N LEU A 26 12.27 1.01 4.11
CA LEU A 26 12.10 -0.21 3.33
C LEU A 26 13.29 -0.37 2.36
N PRO A 27 13.69 -1.61 2.02
CA PRO A 27 14.80 -1.83 1.10
C PRO A 27 14.55 -1.18 -0.27
N LEU A 28 15.60 -0.77 -0.97
CA LEU A 28 15.52 -0.10 -2.29
C LEU A 28 14.62 -0.84 -3.30
N ARG A 29 14.57 -2.17 -3.23
CA ARG A 29 13.71 -3.01 -4.10
C ARG A 29 12.20 -2.85 -3.85
N GLN A 30 11.81 -2.22 -2.73
CA GLN A 30 10.44 -1.91 -2.36
C GLN A 30 10.12 -0.41 -2.49
N GLN A 31 11.07 0.42 -2.90
CA GLN A 31 10.85 1.85 -3.15
C GLN A 31 10.51 2.09 -4.63
N ASN A 32 9.47 1.42 -5.13
CA ASN A 32 9.04 1.52 -6.53
C ASN A 32 7.52 1.61 -6.67
N GLU A 33 7.07 1.96 -7.87
CA GLU A 33 5.65 2.17 -8.18
C GLU A 33 4.76 1.00 -7.76
N ARG A 34 5.15 -0.26 -8.03
CA ARG A 34 4.36 -1.44 -7.62
C ARG A 34 4.15 -1.49 -6.10
N SER A 35 5.19 -1.18 -5.35
CA SER A 35 5.15 -1.22 -3.89
C SER A 35 4.36 -0.04 -3.32
N ALA A 36 4.50 1.14 -3.92
CA ALA A 36 3.67 2.31 -3.61
C ALA A 36 2.18 2.04 -3.85
N LEU A 37 1.81 1.48 -5.01
CA LEU A 37 0.44 1.08 -5.31
C LEU A 37 -0.09 0.05 -4.31
N THR A 38 0.74 -0.92 -3.93
CA THR A 38 0.40 -1.92 -2.91
C THR A 38 0.12 -1.27 -1.55
N LEU A 39 0.95 -0.33 -1.11
CA LEU A 39 0.70 0.45 0.10
C LEU A 39 -0.61 1.24 0.01
N LEU A 40 -0.86 1.92 -1.11
CA LEU A 40 -2.06 2.74 -1.31
C LEU A 40 -3.34 1.91 -1.28
N SER A 41 -3.35 0.70 -1.86
CA SER A 41 -4.51 -0.20 -1.81
C SER A 41 -4.77 -0.73 -0.40
N LEU A 42 -3.72 -1.06 0.32
CA LEU A 42 -3.76 -1.46 1.73
C LEU A 42 -4.21 -0.32 2.67
N LEU A 43 -4.04 0.93 2.25
CA LEU A 43 -4.54 2.13 2.94
C LEU A 43 -5.92 2.58 2.45
N GLY A 44 -6.44 1.98 1.38
CA GLY A 44 -7.67 2.43 0.71
C GLY A 44 -7.59 3.87 0.15
N LEU A 45 -6.38 4.38 -0.14
CA LEU A 45 -6.17 5.74 -0.61
C LEU A 45 -6.26 5.83 -2.13
N LYS A 46 -7.22 6.63 -2.62
CA LYS A 46 -7.39 6.99 -4.03
C LYS A 46 -6.66 8.32 -4.34
N PRO A 47 -6.40 8.67 -5.62
CA PRO A 47 -5.65 9.87 -5.99
C PRO A 47 -6.07 11.17 -5.31
N GLY A 48 -7.37 11.39 -5.09
CA GLY A 48 -7.89 12.60 -4.45
C GLY A 48 -7.97 12.55 -2.93
N ASN A 49 -7.60 11.44 -2.28
CA ASN A 49 -7.66 11.32 -0.84
C ASN A 49 -6.43 11.95 -0.17
N THR A 50 -6.69 12.60 0.97
CA THR A 50 -5.64 13.01 1.89
C THR A 50 -5.21 11.83 2.76
N TRP A 51 -3.97 11.85 3.25
CA TRP A 51 -3.41 10.74 4.02
C TRP A 51 -4.15 10.48 5.35
N ASP A 52 -4.78 11.48 5.96
CA ASP A 52 -5.61 11.31 7.15
C ASP A 52 -6.85 10.42 6.91
N LYS A 53 -7.28 10.26 5.65
CA LYS A 53 -8.37 9.37 5.25
C LYS A 53 -7.94 7.93 5.03
N ALA A 54 -6.65 7.61 5.21
CA ALA A 54 -6.19 6.24 5.14
C ALA A 54 -7.00 5.34 6.08
N SER A 55 -7.31 4.14 5.64
CA SER A 55 -7.95 3.09 6.44
C SER A 55 -7.08 1.82 6.37
N ASN A 56 -7.55 0.72 6.93
CA ASN A 56 -6.86 -0.56 6.87
C ASN A 56 -7.83 -1.68 6.44
N PRO A 57 -8.34 -1.66 5.20
CA PRO A 57 -9.16 -2.76 4.69
C PRO A 57 -8.39 -4.09 4.70
N LEU A 58 -9.12 -5.20 4.78
CA LEU A 58 -8.57 -6.54 4.53
C LEU A 58 -8.42 -6.74 3.02
N MET A 59 -7.19 -6.90 2.56
CA MET A 59 -6.89 -6.98 1.13
C MET A 59 -6.13 -8.26 0.78
N GLY A 60 -6.66 -9.02 -0.17
CA GLY A 60 -5.90 -10.05 -0.88
C GLY A 60 -5.11 -9.45 -2.05
N ILE A 61 -4.18 -10.21 -2.63
CA ILE A 61 -3.33 -9.71 -3.74
C ILE A 61 -4.16 -9.32 -4.97
N THR A 62 -5.15 -10.13 -5.35
CA THR A 62 -6.01 -9.84 -6.51
C THR A 62 -6.83 -8.56 -6.31
N PRO A 63 -7.54 -8.36 -5.17
CA PRO A 63 -8.16 -7.08 -4.84
C PRO A 63 -7.20 -5.87 -4.88
N MET A 64 -5.94 -6.04 -4.46
CA MET A 64 -4.94 -4.97 -4.59
C MET A 64 -4.69 -4.63 -6.06
N MET A 65 -4.47 -5.63 -6.92
CA MET A 65 -4.24 -5.41 -8.35
C MET A 65 -5.45 -4.75 -9.05
N GLU A 66 -6.66 -5.15 -8.67
CA GLU A 66 -7.90 -4.52 -9.14
C GLU A 66 -7.97 -3.04 -8.70
N PHE A 67 -7.56 -2.74 -7.47
CA PHE A 67 -7.48 -1.36 -6.97
C PHE A 67 -6.48 -0.51 -7.79
N PHE A 68 -5.34 -1.08 -8.16
CA PHE A 68 -4.34 -0.39 -9.00
C PHE A 68 -4.94 -0.01 -10.37
N ALA A 69 -5.65 -0.96 -10.99
CA ALA A 69 -6.31 -0.74 -12.28
C ALA A 69 -7.43 0.30 -12.16
N ALA A 70 -8.31 0.14 -11.17
CA ALA A 70 -9.52 0.95 -11.01
C ALA A 70 -9.25 2.41 -10.64
N HIS A 71 -8.21 2.67 -9.83
CA HIS A 71 -7.97 4.01 -9.27
C HIS A 71 -6.71 4.69 -9.78
N TYR A 72 -5.74 3.92 -10.27
CA TYR A 72 -4.46 4.44 -10.76
C TYR A 72 -4.21 4.14 -12.24
N GLY A 73 -5.12 3.40 -12.90
CA GLY A 73 -4.97 3.02 -14.31
C GLY A 73 -3.82 2.05 -14.56
N LYS A 74 -3.32 1.38 -13.51
CA LYS A 74 -2.17 0.47 -13.59
C LYS A 74 -2.65 -0.97 -13.63
N GLN A 75 -2.91 -1.43 -14.85
CA GLN A 75 -3.34 -2.80 -15.10
C GLN A 75 -2.12 -3.72 -15.25
N TYR A 76 -2.04 -4.72 -14.39
CA TYR A 76 -1.00 -5.75 -14.45
C TYR A 76 -1.59 -7.07 -14.95
N ALA A 77 -0.80 -7.84 -15.69
CA ALA A 77 -1.17 -9.19 -16.11
C ALA A 77 -1.30 -10.13 -14.89
N PRO A 78 -2.16 -11.17 -14.94
CA PRO A 78 -2.44 -12.06 -13.81
C PRO A 78 -1.20 -12.69 -13.16
N ASN A 79 -0.17 -13.01 -13.95
CA ASN A 79 1.11 -13.54 -13.46
C ASN A 79 1.86 -12.58 -12.52
N THR A 80 1.61 -11.27 -12.62
CA THR A 80 2.18 -10.24 -11.73
C THR A 80 1.70 -10.39 -10.28
N ARG A 81 0.59 -11.11 -10.04
CA ARG A 81 0.13 -11.46 -8.70
C ARG A 81 1.25 -12.06 -7.85
N GLU A 82 2.05 -12.94 -8.44
CA GLU A 82 3.14 -13.58 -7.71
C GLU A 82 4.29 -12.61 -7.44
N THR A 83 4.53 -11.67 -8.35
CA THR A 83 5.50 -10.59 -8.16
C THR A 83 5.11 -9.68 -7.00
N VAL A 84 3.84 -9.24 -6.95
CA VAL A 84 3.32 -8.42 -5.83
C VAL A 84 3.43 -9.19 -4.51
N ARG A 85 3.09 -10.48 -4.51
CA ARG A 85 3.16 -11.32 -3.32
C ARG A 85 4.60 -11.48 -2.81
N ARG A 86 5.53 -11.93 -3.66
CA ARG A 86 6.89 -12.30 -3.27
C ARG A 86 7.83 -11.10 -3.08
N HIS A 87 7.67 -10.07 -3.88
CA HIS A 87 8.62 -8.95 -3.97
C HIS A 87 8.08 -7.63 -3.40
N THR A 88 6.90 -7.64 -2.80
CA THR A 88 6.38 -6.47 -2.09
C THR A 88 5.72 -6.89 -0.78
N VAL A 89 4.62 -7.66 -0.84
CA VAL A 89 3.81 -7.99 0.35
C VAL A 89 4.62 -8.79 1.38
N HIS A 90 5.44 -9.75 0.94
CA HIS A 90 6.31 -10.49 1.85
C HIS A 90 7.27 -9.57 2.62
N GLN A 91 7.86 -8.58 1.97
CA GLN A 91 8.78 -7.63 2.61
C GLN A 91 8.03 -6.67 3.55
N PHE A 92 6.80 -6.28 3.22
CA PHE A 92 5.97 -5.47 4.13
C PHE A 92 5.62 -6.25 5.40
N VAL A 93 5.38 -7.56 5.31
CA VAL A 93 5.18 -8.42 6.49
C VAL A 93 6.48 -8.49 7.31
N GLN A 94 7.63 -8.71 6.67
CA GLN A 94 8.93 -8.76 7.36
C GLN A 94 9.28 -7.45 8.08
N ALA A 95 8.88 -6.31 7.50
CA ALA A 95 9.04 -4.99 8.09
C ALA A 95 7.99 -4.65 9.17
N ALA A 96 7.10 -5.59 9.52
CA ALA A 96 5.97 -5.39 10.42
C ALA A 96 5.01 -4.24 10.02
N LEU A 97 5.03 -3.82 8.75
CA LEU A 97 4.15 -2.78 8.21
C LEU A 97 2.71 -3.28 8.03
N ILE A 98 2.57 -4.58 7.75
CA ILE A 98 1.27 -5.23 7.53
C ILE A 98 1.20 -6.55 8.30
N MET A 99 -0.02 -6.92 8.67
CA MET A 99 -0.33 -8.18 9.34
C MET A 99 -0.93 -9.16 8.32
N PRO A 100 -0.42 -10.40 8.20
CA PRO A 100 -1.03 -11.44 7.41
C PRO A 100 -2.19 -12.11 8.17
N ASN A 101 -3.31 -12.32 7.49
CA ASN A 101 -4.50 -13.03 7.99
C ASN A 101 -5.00 -12.62 9.38
N PRO A 102 -5.11 -11.32 9.71
CA PRO A 102 -5.58 -10.89 11.02
C PRO A 102 -7.03 -11.32 11.31
N ASP A 103 -7.81 -11.60 10.26
CA ASP A 103 -9.17 -12.13 10.34
C ASP A 103 -9.23 -13.62 10.72
N LYS A 104 -8.20 -14.40 10.34
CA LYS A 104 -8.09 -15.82 10.65
C LYS A 104 -6.61 -16.21 10.78
N PRO A 105 -6.00 -16.07 11.98
CA PRO A 105 -4.58 -16.34 12.19
C PRO A 105 -4.14 -17.77 11.84
N SER A 106 -5.05 -18.75 11.94
CA SER A 106 -4.80 -20.14 11.57
C SER A 106 -4.78 -20.42 10.07
N ARG A 107 -5.04 -19.42 9.20
CA ARG A 107 -5.02 -19.60 7.75
C ARG A 107 -3.58 -19.87 7.29
N PRO A 108 -3.34 -20.94 6.49
CA PRO A 108 -2.02 -21.20 5.91
C PRO A 108 -1.51 -20.01 5.08
N THR A 109 -0.23 -19.72 5.18
CA THR A 109 0.42 -18.58 4.49
C THR A 109 0.38 -18.72 2.96
N ASN A 110 0.32 -19.94 2.44
CA ASN A 110 0.20 -20.26 1.02
C ASN A 110 -1.26 -20.30 0.52
N SER A 111 -2.24 -20.02 1.38
CA SER A 111 -3.65 -20.07 1.02
C SER A 111 -3.97 -19.05 -0.08
N PRO A 112 -4.75 -19.40 -1.11
CA PRO A 112 -5.24 -18.43 -2.10
C PRO A 112 -6.16 -17.38 -1.46
N LYS A 113 -6.68 -17.65 -0.26
CA LYS A 113 -7.53 -16.75 0.54
C LYS A 113 -6.73 -15.88 1.52
N ALA A 114 -5.40 -15.83 1.40
CA ALA A 114 -4.58 -14.98 2.26
C ALA A 114 -4.95 -13.50 2.06
N VAL A 115 -5.15 -12.80 3.17
CA VAL A 115 -5.42 -11.36 3.20
C VAL A 115 -4.40 -10.66 4.09
N TYR A 116 -4.25 -9.36 3.88
CA TYR A 116 -3.29 -8.52 4.56
C TYR A 116 -3.96 -7.23 4.98
N GLN A 117 -3.47 -6.65 6.06
CA GLN A 117 -3.99 -5.40 6.62
C GLN A 117 -2.83 -4.55 7.14
N ILE A 118 -2.90 -3.23 6.98
CA ILE A 118 -1.94 -2.31 7.62
C ILE A 118 -2.01 -2.49 9.14
N GLU A 119 -0.84 -2.57 9.77
CA GLU A 119 -0.73 -2.63 11.22
C GLU A 119 -1.31 -1.34 11.85
N PRO A 120 -2.16 -1.42 12.89
CA PRO A 120 -2.84 -0.27 13.46
C PRO A 120 -1.96 0.90 13.91
N SER A 121 -0.77 0.65 14.45
CA SER A 121 0.18 1.70 14.84
C SER A 121 0.81 2.37 13.61
N ALA A 122 1.17 1.60 12.58
CA ALA A 122 1.61 2.11 11.29
C ALA A 122 0.52 2.97 10.63
N LEU A 123 -0.75 2.57 10.68
CA LEU A 123 -1.86 3.40 10.18
C LEU A 123 -1.93 4.77 10.87
N LYS A 124 -1.75 4.80 12.20
CA LYS A 124 -1.74 6.07 12.96
C LYS A 124 -0.61 6.97 12.50
N LEU A 125 0.57 6.42 12.24
CA LEU A 125 1.71 7.16 11.70
C LEU A 125 1.41 7.67 10.28
N LEU A 126 1.00 6.78 9.37
CA LEU A 126 0.71 7.06 7.96
C LEU A 126 -0.34 8.17 7.76
N ARG A 127 -1.35 8.25 8.63
CA ARG A 127 -2.35 9.34 8.63
C ARG A 127 -1.79 10.73 8.93
N LEU A 128 -0.54 10.80 9.38
CA LEU A 128 0.15 12.04 9.71
C LEU A 128 1.12 12.49 8.61
N PHE A 129 1.31 11.70 7.55
CA PHE A 129 2.21 12.08 6.45
C PHE A 129 1.87 13.47 5.90
N GLY A 130 2.90 14.28 5.65
CA GLY A 130 2.79 15.68 5.23
C GLY A 130 2.46 16.68 6.34
N LYS A 131 2.29 16.24 7.59
CA LYS A 131 2.10 17.13 8.75
C LYS A 131 3.41 17.27 9.53
N LEU A 132 3.61 18.40 10.21
CA LEU A 132 4.77 18.64 11.09
C LEU A 132 4.97 17.52 12.15
N SER A 133 3.88 16.87 12.58
CA SER A 133 3.94 15.76 13.53
C SER A 133 4.50 14.45 12.96
N TRP A 134 4.63 14.32 11.64
CA TRP A 134 5.16 13.12 10.98
C TRP A 134 6.59 12.84 11.41
N GLU A 135 7.50 13.81 11.21
CA GLU A 135 8.93 13.64 11.51
C GLU A 135 9.18 13.28 12.97
N ARG A 136 8.39 13.85 13.88
CA ARG A 136 8.47 13.58 15.32
C ARG A 136 8.05 12.16 15.71
N ARG A 137 7.16 11.52 14.94
CA ARG A 137 6.63 10.17 15.24
C ARG A 137 7.29 9.08 14.40
N LEU A 138 8.04 9.47 13.37
CA LEU A 138 8.85 8.55 12.57
C LEU A 138 10.14 8.14 13.32
N ARG A 139 10.59 8.95 14.29
CA ARG A 139 11.80 8.74 15.10
C ARG A 139 11.52 7.97 16.39
#